data_AF-A0A946AV80-F1
#
_entry.id   AF-A0A946AV80-F1
#
_cell.length_a   1.000
_cell.length_b   1.000
_cell.length_c   1.000
_cell.angle_alpha   90.00
_cell.angle_beta   90.00
_cell.angle_gamma   90.00
#
_symmetry.space_group_name_H-M   'P 1'
#
loop_
_entity.id
_entity.type
_entity.pdbx_description
1 polymer ?
#
loop_
_entity_poly.entity_id
_entity_poly.type
_entity_poly.pdbx_seq_one_letter_code
_entity_poly.pdbx_strand_id
1 'polypeptide(L)'
;MDGYWEQFKTPFLCFAGFSGVGKTTLVERLVTRFREEKIRVGYYKHDSHRFRMDTTGKDTARAREAGAGIVAINDSAHFGVLADNDFKQLTITHALERCDCILIEGYKQSPFNKVVFLDAEGKLPIPSDSQGIRALIYQGKVPQQFSGQDIPLFHRDEIENIFDFVKAHFKKCASELHGAVFVGGESKRMGKPKFSLTYDGISGTEKAVKVLSKFCNKVFLSSRADLDMGSLTKINNAERINDEHTHMGPV
;
A
#
# COMPACT_ATOMS: atom_id res chain seq x y z
N MET A 1 4.84 -30.19 1.81
CA MET A 1 4.81 -29.35 0.58
C MET A 1 5.12 -27.95 1.03
N ASP A 2 6.36 -27.53 0.86
CA ASP A 2 6.76 -26.15 1.13
C ASP A 2 6.04 -25.27 0.11
N GLY A 3 4.93 -24.68 0.55
CA GLY A 3 4.15 -23.76 -0.28
C GLY A 3 5.02 -22.54 -0.54
N TYR A 4 5.51 -22.41 -1.77
CA TYR A 4 6.22 -21.21 -2.20
C TYR A 4 5.18 -20.09 -2.36
N TRP A 5 5.18 -19.14 -1.42
CA TRP A 5 4.35 -17.96 -1.46
C TRP A 5 5.21 -16.75 -1.77
N GLU A 6 4.86 -16.00 -2.82
CA GLU A 6 5.54 -14.73 -3.14
C GLU A 6 5.41 -13.76 -1.96
N GLN A 7 6.51 -13.10 -1.61
CA GLN A 7 6.53 -11.99 -0.67
C GLN A 7 6.73 -10.68 -1.43
N PHE A 8 6.08 -9.63 -0.94
CA PHE A 8 6.15 -8.28 -1.51
C PHE A 8 6.63 -7.31 -0.43
N LYS A 9 7.45 -6.33 -0.80
CA LYS A 9 7.75 -5.19 0.10
C LYS A 9 6.54 -4.31 0.31
N THR A 10 5.73 -4.13 -0.73
CA THR A 10 4.46 -3.41 -0.65
C THR A 10 3.49 -4.17 0.25
N PRO A 11 2.80 -3.49 1.20
CA PRO A 11 1.81 -4.12 2.06
C PRO A 11 0.75 -4.88 1.27
N PHE A 12 0.42 -6.09 1.71
CA PHE A 12 -0.55 -6.94 1.04
C PHE A 12 -1.52 -7.63 2.01
N LEU A 13 -2.73 -7.91 1.54
CA LEU A 13 -3.75 -8.63 2.28
C LEU A 13 -4.39 -9.71 1.40
N CYS A 14 -4.51 -10.92 1.94
CA CYS A 14 -5.09 -12.04 1.19
C CYS A 14 -6.60 -12.13 1.38
N PHE A 15 -7.31 -12.58 0.35
CA PHE A 15 -8.74 -12.89 0.34
C PHE A 15 -8.89 -14.36 -0.02
N ALA A 16 -9.28 -15.15 0.98
CA ALA A 16 -9.35 -16.61 0.90
C ALA A 16 -10.79 -17.08 1.07
N GLY A 17 -11.18 -18.17 0.41
CA GLY A 17 -12.56 -18.65 0.39
C GLY A 17 -12.77 -19.77 -0.61
N PHE A 18 -13.90 -20.45 -0.53
CA PHE A 18 -14.33 -21.39 -1.57
C PHE A 18 -14.52 -20.69 -2.91
N SER A 19 -14.63 -21.45 -4.00
CA SER A 19 -15.04 -20.88 -5.29
C SER A 19 -16.48 -20.38 -5.22
N GLY A 20 -16.81 -19.31 -5.93
CA GLY A 20 -18.19 -18.81 -6.03
C GLY A 20 -18.75 -18.02 -4.84
N VAL A 21 -18.00 -17.84 -3.75
CA VAL A 21 -18.48 -17.10 -2.54
C VAL A 21 -18.44 -15.57 -2.66
N GLY A 22 -18.21 -15.03 -3.85
CA GLY A 22 -18.19 -13.57 -4.09
C GLY A 22 -16.87 -12.85 -3.81
N LYS A 23 -15.75 -13.56 -3.66
CA LYS A 23 -14.41 -12.96 -3.42
C LYS A 23 -14.05 -11.90 -4.45
N THR A 24 -14.08 -12.28 -5.73
CA THR A 24 -13.70 -11.40 -6.84
C THR A 24 -14.59 -10.16 -6.86
N THR A 25 -15.89 -10.31 -6.66
CA THR A 25 -16.84 -9.18 -6.57
C THR A 25 -16.52 -8.23 -5.43
N LEU A 26 -16.19 -8.73 -4.24
CA LEU A 26 -15.77 -7.87 -3.13
C LEU A 26 -14.46 -7.16 -3.46
N VAL A 27 -13.47 -7.88 -3.98
CA VAL A 27 -12.16 -7.30 -4.32
C VAL A 27 -12.30 -6.20 -5.39
N GLU A 28 -13.12 -6.41 -6.42
CA GLU A 28 -13.44 -5.37 -7.44
C GLU A 28 -14.03 -4.11 -6.81
N ARG A 29 -14.98 -4.27 -5.87
CA ARG A 29 -15.57 -3.15 -5.14
C ARG A 29 -14.52 -2.42 -4.29
N LEU A 30 -13.66 -3.16 -3.59
CA LEU A 30 -12.58 -2.57 -2.80
C LEU A 30 -11.57 -1.81 -3.67
N VAL A 31 -11.16 -2.38 -4.81
CA VAL A 31 -10.28 -1.71 -5.80
C VAL A 31 -10.91 -0.39 -6.26
N THR A 32 -12.21 -0.40 -6.56
CA THR A 32 -12.94 0.81 -6.96
C THR A 32 -12.90 1.86 -5.86
N ARG A 33 -13.21 1.49 -4.61
CA ARG A 33 -13.20 2.41 -3.47
C ARG A 33 -11.80 2.97 -3.15
N PHE A 34 -10.75 2.14 -3.22
CA PHE A 34 -9.37 2.61 -3.06
C PHE A 34 -8.96 3.58 -4.18
N ARG A 35 -9.37 3.31 -5.43
CA ARG A 35 -9.09 4.20 -6.56
C ARG A 35 -9.75 5.57 -6.38
N GLU A 36 -10.97 5.64 -5.82
CA GLU A 36 -11.64 6.91 -5.49
C GLU A 36 -10.83 7.73 -4.47
N GLU A 37 -10.11 7.05 -3.57
CA GLU A 37 -9.16 7.68 -2.64
C GLU A 37 -7.76 7.91 -3.22
N LYS A 38 -7.57 7.69 -4.53
CA LYS A 38 -6.30 7.82 -5.26
C LYS A 38 -5.20 6.89 -4.74
N ILE A 39 -5.56 5.77 -4.13
CA ILE A 39 -4.64 4.72 -3.71
C ILE A 39 -4.46 3.73 -4.86
N ARG A 40 -3.21 3.46 -5.25
CA ARG A 40 -2.86 2.53 -6.33
C ARG A 40 -2.88 1.11 -5.78
N VAL A 41 -3.81 0.30 -6.28
CA VAL A 41 -3.97 -1.08 -5.82
C VAL A 41 -3.40 -2.06 -6.84
N GLY A 42 -2.52 -2.94 -6.39
CA GLY A 42 -2.12 -4.14 -7.11
C GLY A 42 -3.13 -5.26 -6.84
N TYR A 43 -3.57 -5.96 -7.89
CA TYR A 43 -4.38 -7.17 -7.73
C TYR A 43 -3.56 -8.37 -8.17
N TYR A 44 -3.40 -9.34 -7.27
CA TYR A 44 -2.65 -10.56 -7.53
C TYR A 44 -3.54 -11.78 -7.30
N LYS A 45 -3.81 -12.53 -8.37
CA LYS A 45 -4.61 -13.76 -8.28
C LYS A 45 -3.70 -14.97 -8.34
N HIS A 46 -3.71 -15.76 -7.28
CA HIS A 46 -3.05 -17.06 -7.26
C HIS A 46 -4.06 -18.15 -7.60
N ASP A 47 -4.10 -18.53 -8.88
CA ASP A 47 -4.92 -19.64 -9.37
C ASP A 47 -4.12 -20.95 -9.36
N SER A 48 -4.72 -22.02 -8.83
CA SER A 48 -4.14 -23.39 -8.87
C SER A 48 -4.39 -24.10 -10.20
N HIS A 49 -5.16 -23.49 -11.11
CA HIS A 49 -5.47 -24.03 -12.42
C HIS A 49 -4.65 -23.34 -13.53
N ARG A 50 -4.44 -24.06 -14.65
CA ARG A 50 -3.81 -23.49 -15.85
C ARG A 50 -4.69 -22.37 -16.39
N PHE A 51 -4.36 -21.12 -16.09
CA PHE A 51 -5.07 -19.96 -16.62
C PHE A 51 -4.64 -19.66 -18.06
N ARG A 52 -5.55 -19.06 -18.84
CA ARG A 52 -5.23 -18.45 -20.14
C ARG A 52 -5.58 -16.97 -20.05
N MET A 53 -4.58 -16.10 -20.21
CA MET A 53 -4.79 -14.66 -20.35
C MET A 53 -4.92 -14.22 -21.82
N ASP A 54 -4.41 -15.02 -22.75
CA ASP A 54 -4.41 -14.67 -24.17
C ASP A 54 -5.67 -15.16 -24.90
N THR A 55 -5.97 -14.56 -26.04
CA THR A 55 -7.08 -14.95 -26.90
C THR A 55 -6.60 -15.96 -27.94
N THR A 56 -7.22 -17.14 -27.98
CA THR A 56 -6.92 -18.19 -28.98
C THR A 56 -6.95 -17.62 -30.40
N GLY A 57 -5.92 -17.92 -31.20
CA GLY A 57 -5.84 -17.52 -32.61
C GLY A 57 -5.20 -16.14 -32.87
N LYS A 58 -4.91 -15.34 -31.83
CA LYS A 58 -4.14 -14.09 -31.99
C LYS A 58 -2.63 -14.35 -32.08
N ASP A 59 -1.88 -13.37 -32.57
CA ASP A 59 -0.43 -13.51 -32.81
C ASP A 59 0.35 -13.85 -31.54
N THR A 60 -0.01 -13.27 -30.40
CA THR A 60 0.60 -13.55 -29.10
C THR A 60 0.37 -15.00 -28.65
N ALA A 61 -0.82 -15.56 -28.93
CA ALA A 61 -1.15 -16.95 -28.63
C ALA A 61 -0.39 -17.90 -29.56
N ARG A 62 -0.32 -17.60 -30.86
CA ARG A 62 0.43 -18.36 -31.85
C ARG A 62 1.94 -18.37 -31.55
N ALA A 63 2.49 -17.24 -31.12
CA ALA A 63 3.89 -17.13 -30.71
C ALA A 63 4.20 -18.02 -29.50
N ARG A 64 3.30 -18.10 -28.51
CA ARG A 64 3.42 -19.06 -27.40
C ARG A 64 3.37 -20.51 -27.86
N GLU A 65 2.39 -20.85 -28.70
CA GLU A 65 2.25 -22.21 -29.23
C GLU A 65 3.47 -22.63 -30.05
N ALA A 66 4.14 -21.67 -30.70
CA ALA A 66 5.42 -21.86 -31.38
C ALA A 66 6.64 -21.98 -30.46
N GLY A 67 6.48 -21.78 -29.14
CA GLY A 67 7.53 -21.99 -28.13
C GLY A 67 8.12 -20.73 -27.50
N ALA A 68 7.53 -19.55 -27.68
CA ALA A 68 7.99 -18.35 -26.99
C ALA A 68 7.71 -18.43 -25.47
N GLY A 69 8.77 -18.57 -24.66
CA GLY A 69 8.66 -18.61 -23.19
C GLY A 69 8.29 -17.26 -22.54
N ILE A 70 8.45 -16.16 -23.27
CA ILE A 70 7.96 -14.82 -22.89
C ILE A 70 7.30 -14.19 -24.10
N VAL A 71 6.10 -13.65 -23.91
CA VAL A 71 5.39 -12.85 -24.90
C VAL A 71 4.99 -11.54 -24.23
N ALA A 72 5.34 -10.42 -24.88
CA ALA A 72 4.99 -9.08 -24.44
C ALA A 72 4.17 -8.37 -25.53
N ILE A 73 3.20 -7.57 -25.12
CA ILE A 73 2.38 -6.72 -25.97
C ILE A 73 2.19 -5.37 -25.28
N ASN A 74 2.14 -4.28 -26.03
CA ASN A 74 1.89 -2.96 -25.49
C ASN A 74 1.15 -2.05 -26.48
N ASP A 75 0.51 -1.04 -25.94
CA ASP A 75 -0.03 0.11 -26.65
C ASP A 75 0.34 1.41 -25.89
N SER A 76 -0.30 2.54 -26.21
CA SER A 76 -0.04 3.82 -25.56
C SER A 76 -0.49 3.91 -24.08
N ALA A 77 -1.35 3.00 -23.63
CA ALA A 77 -1.97 3.00 -22.32
C ALA A 77 -1.69 1.72 -21.50
N HIS A 78 -1.44 0.59 -22.15
CA HIS A 78 -1.33 -0.70 -21.51
C HIS A 78 -0.10 -1.46 -21.99
N PHE A 79 0.41 -2.31 -21.11
CA PHE A 79 1.34 -3.37 -21.48
C PHE A 79 0.90 -4.67 -20.81
N GLY A 80 1.16 -5.79 -21.47
CA GLY A 80 0.91 -7.13 -20.97
C GLY A 80 2.13 -7.99 -21.18
N VAL A 81 2.48 -8.76 -20.17
CA VAL A 81 3.53 -9.78 -20.25
C VAL A 81 2.92 -11.09 -19.81
N LEU A 82 3.08 -12.11 -20.63
CA LEU A 82 2.81 -13.48 -20.26
C LEU A 82 4.13 -14.23 -20.40
N ALA A 83 4.62 -14.80 -19.30
CA ALA A 83 5.92 -15.43 -19.21
C ALA A 83 5.80 -16.78 -18.50
N ASP A 84 6.74 -17.68 -18.76
CA ASP A 84 6.88 -18.92 -18.02
C ASP A 84 7.27 -18.64 -16.56
N ASN A 85 7.00 -19.60 -15.66
CA ASN A 85 7.15 -19.41 -14.22
C ASN A 85 8.59 -19.09 -13.78
N ASP A 86 9.60 -19.50 -14.54
CA ASP A 86 11.00 -19.19 -14.22
C ASP A 86 11.30 -17.68 -14.26
N PHE A 87 10.45 -16.89 -14.94
CA PHE A 87 10.53 -15.42 -15.00
C PHE A 87 9.63 -14.71 -13.96
N LYS A 88 8.90 -15.47 -13.13
CA LYS A 88 7.84 -14.95 -12.26
C LYS A 88 8.36 -14.01 -11.17
N GLN A 89 9.38 -14.43 -10.43
CA GLN A 89 9.89 -13.69 -9.26
C GLN A 89 10.43 -12.30 -9.62
N LEU A 90 11.15 -12.18 -10.74
CA LEU A 90 11.77 -10.91 -11.16
C LEU A 90 10.74 -9.89 -11.63
N THR A 91 9.61 -10.34 -12.19
CA THR A 91 8.68 -9.47 -12.92
C THR A 91 7.48 -9.04 -12.07
N ILE A 92 6.89 -9.96 -11.31
CA ILE A 92 5.66 -9.72 -10.55
C ILE A 92 5.91 -8.84 -9.33
N THR A 93 7.03 -9.07 -8.63
CA THR A 93 7.41 -8.27 -7.45
C THR A 93 7.64 -6.82 -7.83
N HIS A 94 8.48 -6.54 -8.84
CA HIS A 94 8.77 -5.17 -9.26
C HIS A 94 7.54 -4.38 -9.74
N ALA A 95 6.62 -5.01 -10.47
CA ALA A 95 5.44 -4.33 -10.97
C ALA A 95 4.46 -3.99 -9.83
N LEU A 96 4.13 -4.97 -8.98
CA LEU A 96 3.21 -4.78 -7.88
C LEU A 96 3.79 -3.92 -6.75
N GLU A 97 5.12 -3.87 -6.62
CA GLU A 97 5.81 -3.00 -5.65
C GLU A 97 5.73 -1.51 -6.00
N ARG A 98 5.24 -1.14 -7.19
CA ARG A 98 4.90 0.25 -7.54
C ARG A 98 3.53 0.69 -7.02
N CYS A 99 2.71 -0.24 -6.55
CA CYS A 99 1.42 0.03 -5.95
C CYS A 99 1.58 0.42 -4.47
N ASP A 100 0.57 1.09 -3.92
CA ASP A 100 0.53 1.49 -2.51
C ASP A 100 0.10 0.31 -1.61
N CYS A 101 -0.72 -0.61 -2.14
CA CYS A 101 -1.09 -1.86 -1.50
C CYS A 101 -1.40 -2.96 -2.53
N ILE A 102 -1.42 -4.22 -2.09
CA ILE A 102 -1.74 -5.37 -2.93
C ILE A 102 -2.89 -6.18 -2.31
N LEU A 103 -3.93 -6.47 -3.10
CA LEU A 103 -5.00 -7.40 -2.75
C LEU A 103 -4.71 -8.75 -3.41
N ILE A 104 -4.50 -9.78 -2.61
CA ILE A 104 -4.21 -11.13 -3.11
C ILE A 104 -5.47 -11.98 -3.06
N GLU A 105 -5.98 -12.43 -4.21
CA GLU A 105 -7.01 -13.48 -4.23
C GLU A 105 -6.33 -14.85 -4.26
N GLY A 106 -6.41 -15.61 -3.16
CA GLY A 106 -5.75 -16.91 -3.02
C GLY A 106 -4.96 -17.05 -1.72
N TYR A 107 -3.88 -17.83 -1.76
CA TYR A 107 -2.97 -18.04 -0.62
C TYR A 107 -3.66 -18.52 0.67
N LYS A 108 -4.73 -19.32 0.55
CA LYS A 108 -5.54 -19.78 1.69
C LYS A 108 -4.73 -20.53 2.76
N GLN A 109 -3.72 -21.30 2.34
CA GLN A 109 -2.83 -22.07 3.23
C GLN A 109 -1.58 -21.31 3.66
N SER A 110 -1.39 -20.06 3.22
CA SER A 110 -0.25 -19.25 3.64
C SER A 110 -0.42 -18.78 5.09
N PRO A 111 0.66 -18.46 5.83
CA PRO A 111 0.56 -17.86 7.16
C PRO A 111 0.17 -16.37 7.12
N PHE A 112 0.05 -15.77 5.93
CA PHE A 112 -0.15 -14.33 5.77
C PHE A 112 -1.49 -13.83 6.30
N ASN A 113 -1.54 -12.53 6.59
CA ASN A 113 -2.79 -11.86 6.98
C ASN A 113 -3.84 -12.04 5.89
N LYS A 114 -5.04 -12.47 6.27
CA LYS A 114 -6.12 -12.81 5.33
C LYS A 114 -7.51 -12.50 5.87
N VAL A 115 -8.38 -12.08 4.97
CA VAL A 115 -9.83 -12.04 5.13
C VAL A 115 -10.39 -13.35 4.56
N VAL A 116 -11.19 -14.07 5.34
CA VAL A 116 -11.67 -15.41 4.98
C VAL A 116 -13.18 -15.41 4.75
N PHE A 117 -13.60 -15.87 3.59
CA PHE A 117 -14.99 -16.05 3.24
C PHE A 117 -15.46 -17.44 3.64
N LEU A 118 -16.57 -17.47 4.35
CA LEU A 118 -17.32 -18.67 4.66
C LEU A 118 -18.18 -19.10 3.46
N ASP A 119 -18.58 -20.37 3.41
CA ASP A 119 -19.64 -20.79 2.50
C ASP A 119 -21.03 -20.35 3.00
N ALA A 120 -22.09 -20.76 2.29
CA ALA A 120 -23.46 -20.39 2.64
C ALA A 120 -23.93 -21.01 3.97
N GLU A 121 -23.28 -22.09 4.40
CA GLU A 121 -23.53 -22.83 5.64
C GLU A 121 -22.65 -22.32 6.79
N GLY A 122 -21.77 -21.34 6.54
CA GLY A 122 -20.89 -20.75 7.55
C GLY A 122 -19.60 -21.55 7.79
N LYS A 123 -19.24 -22.50 6.93
CA LYS A 123 -18.03 -23.31 7.06
C LYS A 123 -16.79 -22.54 6.60
N LEU A 124 -15.67 -22.80 7.27
CA LEU A 124 -14.37 -22.28 6.87
C LEU A 124 -13.76 -23.09 5.70
N PRO A 125 -13.06 -22.42 4.75
CA PRO A 125 -12.32 -23.06 3.68
C PRO A 125 -10.96 -23.63 4.12
N ILE A 126 -10.57 -23.35 5.37
CA ILE A 126 -9.28 -23.69 6.01
C ILE A 126 -9.53 -24.01 7.50
N PRO A 127 -8.60 -24.70 8.19
CA PRO A 127 -8.71 -24.95 9.63
C PRO A 127 -8.89 -23.65 10.44
N SER A 128 -9.69 -23.66 11.50
CA SER A 128 -10.00 -22.48 12.32
C SER A 128 -8.82 -21.92 13.09
N ASP A 129 -7.81 -22.74 13.36
CA ASP A 129 -6.54 -22.39 13.99
C ASP A 129 -5.47 -21.92 12.99
N SER A 130 -5.82 -21.76 11.71
CA SER A 130 -4.91 -21.25 10.68
C SER A 130 -4.42 -19.84 11.04
N GLN A 131 -3.12 -19.62 10.92
CA GLN A 131 -2.52 -18.31 11.20
C GLN A 131 -3.03 -17.23 10.25
N GLY A 132 -3.02 -15.99 10.74
CA GLY A 132 -3.25 -14.80 9.93
C GLY A 132 -4.72 -14.53 9.56
N ILE A 133 -5.69 -15.28 10.08
CA ILE A 133 -7.12 -14.90 9.92
C ILE A 133 -7.35 -13.58 10.66
N ARG A 134 -7.72 -12.51 9.94
CA ARG A 134 -7.95 -11.18 10.50
C ARG A 134 -9.40 -10.74 10.48
N ALA A 135 -10.22 -11.32 9.60
CA ALA A 135 -11.66 -11.10 9.55
C ALA A 135 -12.34 -12.27 8.83
N LEU A 136 -13.62 -12.48 9.12
CA LEU A 136 -14.49 -13.43 8.46
C LEU A 136 -15.58 -12.70 7.67
N ILE A 137 -15.88 -13.19 6.47
CA ILE A 137 -16.98 -12.72 5.63
C ILE A 137 -18.00 -13.83 5.51
N TYR A 138 -19.25 -13.55 5.87
CA TYR A 138 -20.36 -14.49 5.72
C TYR A 138 -21.37 -14.02 4.68
N GLN A 139 -22.22 -14.93 4.25
CA GLN A 139 -23.35 -14.67 3.37
C GLN A 139 -24.61 -15.34 3.94
N GLY A 140 -25.75 -14.67 3.82
CA GLY A 140 -27.00 -15.21 4.32
C GLY A 140 -27.11 -15.11 5.85
N LYS A 141 -27.29 -16.24 6.53
CA LYS A 141 -27.52 -16.23 7.98
C LYS A 141 -26.22 -16.01 8.75
N VAL A 142 -26.30 -15.27 9.85
CA VAL A 142 -25.18 -15.02 10.75
C VAL A 142 -24.69 -16.38 11.31
N PRO A 143 -23.42 -16.74 11.11
CA PRO A 143 -22.88 -18.01 11.60
C PRO A 143 -22.64 -17.93 13.12
N GLN A 144 -23.55 -18.54 13.89
CA GLN A 144 -23.57 -18.45 15.36
C GLN A 144 -22.28 -18.95 16.02
N GLN A 145 -21.56 -19.87 15.39
CA GLN A 145 -20.29 -20.40 15.90
C GLN A 145 -19.16 -19.36 15.99
N PHE A 146 -19.29 -18.23 15.30
CA PHE A 146 -18.34 -17.11 15.34
C PHE A 146 -18.86 -15.92 16.15
N SER A 147 -20.08 -15.99 16.69
CA SER A 147 -20.63 -14.97 17.57
C SER A 147 -19.80 -14.89 18.86
N GLY A 148 -19.30 -13.69 19.18
CA GLY A 148 -18.53 -13.45 20.42
C GLY A 148 -17.04 -13.77 20.36
N GLN A 149 -16.49 -14.05 19.18
CA GLN A 149 -15.04 -14.15 18.99
C GLN A 149 -14.41 -12.77 18.73
N ASP A 150 -13.12 -12.61 19.05
CA ASP A 150 -12.35 -11.37 18.81
C ASP A 150 -12.05 -11.11 17.32
N ILE A 151 -12.43 -12.02 16.43
CA ILE A 151 -12.23 -11.88 14.99
C ILE A 151 -13.44 -11.13 14.40
N PRO A 152 -13.25 -9.96 13.75
CA PRO A 152 -14.32 -9.25 13.07
C PRO A 152 -15.08 -10.13 12.07
N LEU A 153 -16.40 -10.08 12.13
CA LEU A 153 -17.32 -10.80 11.27
C LEU A 153 -18.19 -9.80 10.51
N PHE A 154 -18.14 -9.83 9.17
CA PHE A 154 -18.91 -8.93 8.32
C PHE A 154 -19.81 -9.70 7.36
N HIS A 155 -21.01 -9.19 7.09
CA HIS A 155 -21.77 -9.65 5.95
C HIS A 155 -21.09 -9.20 4.66
N ARG A 156 -21.08 -10.03 3.62
CA ARG A 156 -20.40 -9.73 2.34
C ARG A 156 -20.82 -8.42 1.66
N ASP A 157 -22.02 -7.93 1.98
CA ASP A 157 -22.58 -6.71 1.41
C ASP A 157 -22.29 -5.45 2.26
N GLU A 158 -21.62 -5.59 3.41
CA GLU A 158 -21.16 -4.46 4.23
C GLU A 158 -19.86 -3.84 3.68
N ILE A 159 -19.92 -3.38 2.42
CA ILE A 159 -18.74 -2.99 1.65
C ILE A 159 -17.93 -1.89 2.34
N GLU A 160 -18.58 -0.87 2.90
CA GLU A 160 -17.87 0.24 3.57
C GLU A 160 -17.18 -0.21 4.86
N ASN A 161 -17.83 -1.04 5.68
CA ASN A 161 -17.23 -1.58 6.91
C ASN A 161 -16.00 -2.45 6.58
N ILE A 162 -16.11 -3.28 5.53
CA ILE A 162 -15.00 -4.10 5.06
C ILE A 162 -13.88 -3.23 4.48
N PHE A 163 -14.23 -2.19 3.72
CA PHE A 163 -13.26 -1.25 3.17
C PHE A 163 -12.49 -0.54 4.28
N ASP A 164 -13.16 -0.02 5.31
CA ASP A 164 -12.52 0.64 6.45
C ASP A 164 -11.59 -0.31 7.20
N PHE A 165 -12.01 -1.57 7.39
CA PHE A 165 -11.17 -2.60 7.98
C PHE A 165 -9.89 -2.86 7.15
N VAL A 166 -10.03 -3.07 5.84
CA VAL A 166 -8.91 -3.34 4.93
C VAL A 166 -7.98 -2.12 4.83
N LYS A 167 -8.54 -0.92 4.80
CA LYS A 167 -7.78 0.34 4.80
C LYS A 167 -7.03 0.53 6.12
N ALA A 168 -7.65 0.23 7.26
CA ALA A 168 -6.99 0.28 8.56
C ALA A 168 -5.84 -0.72 8.66
N HIS A 169 -5.98 -1.90 8.05
CA HIS A 169 -4.89 -2.86 7.92
C HIS A 169 -3.68 -2.24 7.19
N PHE A 170 -3.87 -1.66 6.01
CA PHE A 170 -2.77 -1.04 5.26
C PHE A 170 -2.18 0.19 5.95
N LYS A 171 -2.99 1.00 6.63
CA LYS A 171 -2.48 2.12 7.43
C LYS A 171 -1.53 1.67 8.53
N LYS A 172 -1.76 0.52 9.16
CA LYS A 172 -0.85 -0.05 10.17
C LYS A 172 0.47 -0.56 9.58
N CYS A 173 0.49 -0.87 8.29
CA CYS A 173 1.69 -1.25 7.56
C CYS A 173 2.46 -0.05 6.99
N ALA A 174 1.86 1.15 7.01
CA ALA A 174 2.51 2.34 6.50
C ALA A 174 3.68 2.74 7.41
N SER A 175 4.81 3.07 6.80
CA SER A 175 5.93 3.68 7.51
C SER A 175 5.56 5.09 7.97
N GLU A 176 6.12 5.53 9.09
CA GLU A 176 5.98 6.93 9.49
C GLU A 176 6.61 7.84 8.43
N LEU A 177 5.89 8.90 8.07
CA LEU A 177 6.40 9.93 7.19
C LEU A 177 6.95 11.07 8.04
N HIS A 178 8.26 11.28 7.96
CA HIS A 178 8.92 12.41 8.59
C HIS A 178 9.20 13.51 7.57
N GLY A 179 8.92 14.76 7.92
CA GLY A 179 9.22 15.93 7.11
C GLY A 179 10.45 16.67 7.64
N ALA A 180 11.24 17.27 6.76
CA ALA A 180 12.34 18.16 7.14
C ALA A 180 12.14 19.54 6.53
N VAL A 181 12.27 20.58 7.35
CA VAL A 181 12.35 21.98 6.91
C VAL A 181 13.80 22.42 7.07
N PHE A 182 14.44 22.76 5.97
CA PHE A 182 15.80 23.29 5.98
C PHE A 182 15.78 24.77 6.38
N VAL A 183 16.42 25.08 7.51
CA VAL A 183 16.44 26.41 8.13
C VAL A 183 17.84 26.98 8.00
N GLY A 184 17.96 28.10 7.29
CA GLY A 184 19.24 28.77 7.08
C GLY A 184 19.20 29.78 5.94
N GLY A 185 20.38 30.13 5.45
CA GLY A 185 20.56 31.06 4.33
C GLY A 185 20.57 32.51 4.77
N GLU A 186 21.77 33.12 4.75
CA GLU A 186 21.91 34.56 4.89
C GLU A 186 21.48 35.28 3.60
N SER A 187 20.84 36.43 3.76
CA SER A 187 20.55 37.31 2.63
C SER A 187 21.52 38.48 2.64
N LYS A 188 22.52 38.46 1.75
CA LYS A 188 23.42 39.61 1.52
C LYS A 188 22.65 40.88 1.13
N ARG A 189 21.50 40.73 0.46
CA ARG A 189 20.65 41.85 0.02
C ARG A 189 19.77 42.43 1.13
N MET A 190 19.28 41.59 2.05
CA MET A 190 18.30 41.99 3.06
C MET A 190 18.93 42.29 4.42
N GLY A 191 20.21 41.93 4.61
CA GLY A 191 20.92 42.08 5.89
C GLY A 191 20.33 41.27 7.05
N LYS A 192 19.43 40.32 6.75
CA LYS A 192 18.76 39.45 7.71
C LYS A 192 18.70 38.01 7.17
N PRO A 193 18.60 36.99 8.03
CA PRO A 193 18.45 35.61 7.58
C PRO A 193 17.15 35.41 6.78
N LYS A 194 17.19 34.57 5.74
CA LYS A 194 16.02 34.31 4.89
C LYS A 194 14.93 33.55 5.63
N PHE A 195 15.31 32.63 6.52
CA PHE A 195 14.36 31.83 7.28
C PHE A 195 13.53 32.66 8.28
N SER A 196 14.07 33.80 8.75
CA SER A 196 13.37 34.70 9.67
C SER A 196 12.46 35.72 8.97
N LEU A 197 12.35 35.67 7.64
CA LEU A 197 11.44 36.55 6.90
C LEU A 197 9.99 36.21 7.20
N THR A 198 9.23 37.21 7.62
CA THR A 198 7.81 37.07 7.99
C THR A 198 6.89 37.66 6.92
N TYR A 199 5.76 36.97 6.71
CA TYR A 199 4.64 37.42 5.90
C TYR A 199 3.39 37.27 6.76
N ASP A 200 2.63 38.34 6.94
CA ASP A 200 1.46 38.40 7.84
C ASP A 200 1.78 37.91 9.27
N GLY A 201 2.99 38.25 9.76
CA GLY A 201 3.43 37.90 11.11
C GLY A 201 3.80 36.42 11.33
N ILE A 202 3.98 35.65 10.26
CA ILE A 202 4.42 34.24 10.27
C ILE A 202 5.66 34.10 9.38
N SER A 203 6.71 33.46 9.89
CA SER A 203 7.92 33.20 9.12
C SER A 203 7.68 32.16 8.01
N GLY A 204 8.50 32.22 6.95
CA GLY A 204 8.49 31.19 5.90
C GLY A 204 8.71 29.78 6.47
N THR A 205 9.58 29.64 7.46
CA THR A 205 9.86 28.39 8.17
C THR A 205 8.64 27.89 8.95
N GLU A 206 7.98 28.76 9.73
CA GLU A 206 6.75 28.40 10.45
C GLU A 206 5.64 27.96 9.50
N LYS A 207 5.50 28.64 8.36
CA LYS A 207 4.53 28.26 7.32
C LYS A 207 4.86 26.88 6.74
N ALA A 208 6.13 26.60 6.45
CA ALA A 208 6.57 25.30 5.94
C ALA A 208 6.29 24.17 6.94
N VAL A 209 6.64 24.37 8.23
CA VAL A 209 6.33 23.41 9.29
C VAL A 209 4.82 23.16 9.37
N LYS A 210 4.01 24.22 9.41
CA LYS A 210 2.54 24.11 9.47
C LYS A 210 1.95 23.34 8.28
N VAL A 211 2.53 23.48 7.09
CA VAL A 211 2.10 22.72 5.91
C VAL A 211 2.49 21.25 6.05
N LEU A 212 3.76 20.96 6.36
CA LEU A 212 4.25 19.58 6.47
C LEU A 212 3.59 18.81 7.60
N SER A 213 3.30 19.43 8.75
CA SER A 213 2.64 18.79 9.90
C SER A 213 1.22 18.28 9.60
N LYS A 214 0.62 18.68 8.47
CA LYS A 214 -0.67 18.12 8.02
C LYS A 214 -0.52 16.72 7.41
N PHE A 215 0.69 16.36 6.96
CA PHE A 215 0.95 15.16 6.18
C PHE A 215 1.98 14.23 6.83
N CYS A 216 2.90 14.79 7.61
CA CYS A 216 3.97 14.05 8.27
C CYS A 216 3.59 13.72 9.71
N ASN A 217 3.96 12.52 10.17
CA ASN A 217 3.88 12.11 11.56
C ASN A 217 4.72 13.03 12.46
N LYS A 218 5.88 13.48 11.94
CA LYS A 218 6.81 14.37 12.63
C LYS A 218 7.48 15.31 11.64
N VAL A 219 7.79 16.53 12.07
CA VAL A 219 8.53 17.52 11.28
C VAL A 219 9.77 17.96 12.04
N PHE A 220 10.91 17.95 11.37
CA PHE A 220 12.21 18.35 11.90
C PHE A 220 12.69 19.66 11.26
N LEU A 221 13.47 20.43 12.01
CA LEU A 221 14.21 21.57 11.51
C LEU A 221 15.66 21.14 11.28
N SER A 222 16.09 21.05 10.01
CA SER A 222 17.49 20.81 9.66
C SER A 222 18.22 22.15 9.60
N SER A 223 19.27 22.31 10.38
CA SER A 223 20.05 23.55 10.43
C SER A 223 21.48 23.29 10.92
N ARG A 224 22.41 24.20 10.60
CA ARG A 224 23.71 24.23 11.28
C ARG A 224 23.53 24.37 12.78
N ALA A 225 24.32 23.68 13.58
CA ALA A 225 24.16 23.63 15.05
C ALA A 225 24.25 25.00 15.74
N ASP A 226 25.01 25.92 15.17
CA ASP A 226 25.26 27.28 15.66
C ASP A 226 24.22 28.31 15.19
N LEU A 227 23.28 27.92 14.33
CA LEU A 227 22.25 28.83 13.84
C LEU A 227 21.31 29.23 14.98
N ASP A 228 21.21 30.53 15.26
CA ASP A 228 20.22 31.08 16.17
C ASP A 228 18.83 31.07 15.53
N MET A 229 17.91 30.30 16.13
CA MET A 229 16.53 30.17 15.69
C MET A 229 15.54 30.87 16.63
N GLY A 230 16.00 31.74 17.53
CA GLY A 230 15.16 32.44 18.51
C GLY A 230 14.03 33.28 17.90
N SER A 231 14.12 33.63 16.61
CA SER A 231 13.03 34.30 15.88
C SER A 231 11.83 33.41 15.54
N LEU A 232 11.96 32.07 15.64
CA LEU A 232 10.94 31.08 15.27
C LEU A 232 10.04 30.71 16.47
N THR A 233 9.47 31.72 17.11
CA THR A 233 8.81 31.58 18.42
C THR A 233 7.48 30.82 18.39
N LYS A 234 6.90 30.56 17.21
CA LYS A 234 5.61 29.85 17.08
C LYS A 234 5.75 28.37 16.70
N ILE A 235 6.98 27.84 16.67
CA ILE A 235 7.26 26.43 16.39
C ILE A 235 7.40 25.68 17.71
N ASN A 236 6.31 25.05 18.17
CA ASN A 236 6.29 24.40 19.48
C ASN A 236 6.66 22.90 19.43
N ASN A 237 6.56 22.25 18.27
CA ASN A 237 6.59 20.79 18.14
C ASN A 237 7.61 20.26 17.10
N ALA A 238 8.55 21.08 16.64
CA ALA A 238 9.57 20.63 15.68
C ALA A 238 10.92 20.43 16.39
N GLU A 239 11.46 19.23 16.27
CA GLU A 239 12.79 18.91 16.79
C GLU A 239 13.88 19.39 15.81
N ARG A 240 15.00 19.87 16.35
CA ARG A 240 16.15 20.27 15.53
C ARG A 240 17.04 19.07 15.24
N ILE A 241 17.39 18.90 13.97
CA ILE A 241 18.48 18.03 13.53
C ILE A 241 19.62 18.93 13.08
N ASN A 242 20.84 18.65 13.57
CA ASN A 242 22.02 19.41 13.21
C ASN A 242 22.59 18.91 11.88
N ASP A 243 22.90 19.83 10.98
CA ASP A 243 23.53 19.50 9.71
C ASP A 243 24.96 18.97 9.95
N GLU A 244 25.24 17.74 9.51
CA GLU A 244 26.58 17.12 9.65
C GLU A 244 27.55 17.54 8.53
N HIS A 245 27.03 18.06 7.40
CA HIS A 245 27.79 18.39 6.20
C HIS A 245 27.68 19.88 5.85
N THR A 246 28.38 20.73 6.60
CA THR A 246 28.25 22.20 6.53
C THR A 246 29.03 22.87 5.40
N HIS A 247 29.91 22.12 4.73
CA HIS A 247 30.76 22.56 3.62
C HIS A 247 30.15 22.34 2.23
N MET A 248 28.90 21.89 2.14
CA MET A 248 28.19 21.72 0.87
C MET A 248 27.30 22.94 0.59
N GLY A 249 27.54 23.63 -0.52
CA GLY A 249 26.77 24.78 -0.96
C GLY A 249 27.43 25.45 -2.18
N PRO A 250 26.71 26.32 -2.90
CA PRO A 250 27.33 27.10 -3.97
C PRO A 250 28.48 27.94 -3.41
N VAL A 251 29.65 27.82 -4.04
CA VAL A 251 30.85 28.61 -3.76
C VAL A 251 30.60 30.07 -4.11
#